data_AF-A0A523IFS6-F1
#
_entry.id   AF-A0A523IFS6-F1
#
_cell.length_a   1.000
_cell.length_b   1.000
_cell.length_c   1.000
_cell.angle_alpha   90.00
_cell.angle_beta   90.00
_cell.angle_gamma   90.00
#
_symmetry.space_group_name_H-M   'P 1'
#
loop_
_entity.id
_entity.type
_entity.pdbx_description
1 polymer ?
#
loop_
_entity_poly.entity_id
_entity_poly.type
_entity_poly.pdbx_seq_one_letter_code
_entity_poly.pdbx_strand_id
1 'polypeptide(L)' 'MIFLWFDIFPPLGAMLFCIFIGWVWGIDNAVEELGQGSPGFKQNFLGLPISGAKLWGFFIRYVCPLAIAIIWYNAI' A
#
# COMPACT_ATOMS: atom_id res chain seq x y z
N MET A 1 6.79 25.01 -13.24
CA MET A 1 7.65 23.80 -13.20
C MET A 1 7.60 23.07 -11.85
N ILE A 2 7.63 23.76 -10.71
CA ILE A 2 7.63 23.13 -9.37
C ILE A 2 6.34 22.36 -9.06
N PHE A 3 5.18 22.94 -9.42
CA PHE A 3 3.86 22.33 -9.16
C PHE A 3 3.70 20.90 -9.68
N LEU A 4 4.10 20.63 -10.92
CA LEU A 4 4.05 19.29 -11.51
C LEU A 4 4.87 18.25 -10.73
N TRP A 5 6.08 18.65 -10.33
CA TRP A 5 7.04 17.76 -9.71
C TRP A 5 6.72 17.44 -8.25
N PHE A 6 6.12 18.37 -7.51
CA PHE A 6 5.87 18.20 -6.08
C PHE A 6 4.42 17.88 -5.73
N ASP A 7 3.45 18.36 -6.52
CA ASP A 7 2.03 18.23 -6.17
C ASP A 7 1.31 17.12 -6.94
N ILE A 8 1.72 16.84 -8.19
CA ILE A 8 1.02 15.88 -9.06
C ILE A 8 1.74 14.53 -9.11
N PHE A 9 3.04 14.54 -9.40
CA PHE A 9 3.78 13.30 -9.65
C PHE A 9 3.91 12.38 -8.42
N PRO A 10 4.15 12.87 -7.19
CA PRO A 10 4.31 11.98 -6.04
C PRO A 10 3.02 11.21 -5.68
N PRO A 11 1.83 11.85 -5.60
CA PRO A 11 0.58 11.11 -5.36
C PRO A 11 0.25 10.15 -6.51
N LEU A 12 0.51 10.54 -7.77
CA LEU A 12 0.32 9.67 -8.93
C LEU A 12 1.21 8.44 -8.83
N GLY A 13 2.50 8.63 -8.51
CA GLY A 13 3.45 7.55 -8.28
C GLY A 13 3.01 6.63 -7.15
N ALA A 14 2.62 7.19 -5.99
CA ALA A 14 2.12 6.42 -4.86
C ALA A 14 0.88 5.58 -5.21
N MET A 15 -0.05 6.14 -5.98
CA MET A 15 -1.24 5.43 -6.46
C MET A 15 -0.86 4.28 -7.38
N LEU A 16 0.04 4.50 -8.34
CA LEU A 16 0.54 3.46 -9.24
C LEU A 16 1.26 2.34 -8.48
N PHE A 17 2.07 2.68 -7.46
CA PHE A 17 2.70 1.68 -6.60
C PHE A 17 1.68 0.87 -5.79
N CYS A 18 0.63 1.51 -5.26
CA CYS A 18 -0.45 0.78 -4.57
C CYS A 18 -1.16 -0.19 -5.50
N ILE A 19 -1.43 0.22 -6.75
CA ILE A 19 -2.05 -0.64 -7.76
C ILE A 19 -1.13 -1.80 -8.14
N PHE A 20 0.16 -1.50 -8.36
CA PHE A 20 1.15 -2.50 -8.70
C PHE A 20 1.29 -3.55 -7.59
N ILE A 21 1.52 -3.13 -6.34
CA ILE A 21 1.67 -4.05 -5.20
C ILE A 21 0.35 -4.79 -4.91
N GLY A 22 -0.79 -4.10 -5.01
CA GLY A 22 -2.11 -4.63 -4.67
C GLY A 22 -2.66 -5.67 -5.66
N TRP A 23 -2.45 -5.47 -6.97
CA TRP A 23 -3.07 -6.30 -8.02
C TRP A 23 -2.10 -6.92 -9.01
N VAL A 24 -1.03 -6.22 -9.42
CA VAL A 24 -0.10 -6.74 -10.45
C VAL A 24 0.87 -7.74 -9.85
N TRP A 25 1.54 -7.36 -8.76
CA TRP A 25 2.41 -8.25 -8.00
C TRP A 25 1.60 -9.14 -7.07
N GLY A 26 0.56 -8.59 -6.46
CA GLY A 26 -0.31 -9.27 -5.51
C GLY A 26 0.23 -9.21 -4.08
N ILE A 27 -0.67 -8.88 -3.15
CA ILE A 27 -0.36 -8.72 -1.73
C ILE A 27 0.27 -9.97 -1.14
N ASP A 28 -0.21 -11.16 -1.51
CA ASP A 28 0.28 -12.41 -0.93
C ASP A 28 1.75 -12.67 -1.27
N ASN A 29 2.14 -12.43 -2.52
CA ASN A 29 3.53 -12.52 -2.99
C ASN A 29 4.41 -11.47 -2.30
N ALA A 30 3.93 -10.22 -2.20
CA ALA A 30 4.66 -9.16 -1.52
C ALA A 30 4.87 -9.47 -0.02
N VAL A 31 3.84 -9.99 0.66
CA VAL A 31 3.91 -10.42 2.07
C VAL A 31 4.85 -11.62 2.25
N GLU A 32 4.92 -12.53 1.28
CA GLU A 32 5.83 -13.66 1.32
C GLU A 32 7.29 -13.22 1.24
N GLU A 33 7.63 -12.38 0.27
CA GLU A 33 8.96 -11.76 0.13
C GLU A 33 9.34 -10.94 1.37
N LEU A 34 8.41 -10.12 1.88
CA LEU A 34 8.63 -9.37 3.13
C LEU A 34 8.84 -10.28 4.34
N GLY A 35 8.16 -11.43 4.38
CA GLY A 35 8.33 -12.45 5.42
C GLY A 35 9.67 -13.17 5.36
N GLN A 36 10.28 -13.30 4.18
CA GLN A 36 11.63 -13.85 4.03
C GLN A 36 12.69 -12.88 4.57
N GLY A 37 12.54 -11.58 4.30
CA GLY A 37 13.44 -10.55 4.83
C GLY A 37 13.19 -10.22 6.31
N SER A 38 11.95 -10.39 6.80
CA SER A 38 11.55 -10.14 8.18
C SER A 38 10.62 -11.25 8.68
N PRO A 39 11.17 -12.31 9.30
CA PRO A 39 10.40 -13.48 9.76
C PRO A 39 9.28 -13.14 10.77
N GLY A 40 9.41 -12.01 11.49
CA GLY A 40 8.42 -11.52 12.44
C GLY A 40 7.19 -10.86 11.79
N PHE A 41 7.25 -10.49 10.50
CA PHE A 41 6.19 -9.73 9.83
C PHE A 41 4.93 -10.57 9.55
N LYS A 42 5.11 -11.89 9.31
CA LYS A 42 4.00 -12.85 9.18
C LYS A 42 3.43 -13.29 10.52
N GLN A 43 4.12 -13.05 11.64
CA GLN A 43 3.66 -13.53 12.94
C GLN A 43 2.38 -12.84 13.37
N ASN A 44 1.44 -13.62 13.90
CA ASN A 44 0.23 -13.10 14.50
C ASN A 44 0.62 -12.27 15.73
N PHE A 45 0.17 -11.03 15.77
CA PHE A 45 0.37 -10.19 16.94
C PHE A 45 -0.46 -10.78 18.09
N LEU A 46 0.20 -11.41 19.06
CA LEU A 46 -0.34 -11.70 20.39
C LEU A 46 -1.73 -12.38 20.38
N GLY A 47 -1.91 -13.48 19.64
CA GLY A 47 -3.13 -14.30 19.71
C GLY A 47 -4.39 -13.77 18.99
N LEU A 48 -4.32 -12.63 18.32
CA LEU A 48 -5.38 -12.14 17.43
C LEU A 48 -5.25 -12.76 16.02
N PRO A 49 -6.34 -13.11 15.31
CA PRO A 49 -6.32 -13.68 13.95
C PRO A 49 -5.95 -12.66 12.85
N ILE A 50 -5.30 -11.55 13.21
CA ILE A 50 -4.93 -10.46 12.31
C ILE A 50 -3.39 -10.37 12.30
N SER A 51 -2.76 -11.08 11.37
CA SER A 51 -1.34 -10.89 11.06
C SER A 51 -1.14 -9.47 10.54
N GLY A 52 -0.08 -8.78 10.99
CA GLY A 52 0.23 -7.40 10.55
C GLY A 52 0.33 -7.28 9.04
N ALA A 53 0.75 -8.36 8.37
CA ALA A 53 0.78 -8.50 6.93
C ALA A 53 -0.61 -8.38 6.26
N LYS A 54 -1.65 -8.94 6.87
CA LYS A 54 -3.02 -8.90 6.31
C LYS A 54 -3.63 -7.51 6.42
N LEU A 55 -3.38 -6.83 7.54
CA LEU A 55 -3.80 -5.45 7.74
C LEU A 55 -3.06 -4.52 6.75
N TRP A 56 -1.74 -4.66 6.66
CA TRP A 56 -0.93 -3.90 5.70
C TRP A 56 -1.41 -4.10 4.26
N GLY A 57 -1.66 -5.36 3.87
CA GLY A 57 -2.15 -5.69 2.55
C GLY A 57 -3.51 -5.06 2.22
N PHE A 58 -4.43 -5.05 3.18
CA PHE A 58 -5.73 -4.38 3.04
C PHE A 58 -5.56 -2.87 2.85
N PHE A 59 -4.64 -2.25 3.58
CA PHE A 59 -4.36 -0.82 3.46
C PHE A 59 -3.79 -0.48 2.07
N ILE A 60 -2.79 -1.22 1.60
CA ILE A 60 -2.18 -1.01 0.28
C ILE A 60 -3.19 -1.20 -0.84
N ARG A 61 -4.03 -2.23 -0.75
CA ARG A 61 -4.98 -2.56 -1.82
C ARG A 61 -6.21 -1.66 -1.84
N TYR A 62 -6.70 -1.20 -0.69
CA TYR A 62 -7.97 -0.47 -0.63
C TYR A 62 -7.83 0.93 -0.03
N VAL A 63 -7.24 1.06 1.16
CA VAL A 63 -7.26 2.32 1.92
C VAL A 63 -6.41 3.40 1.25
N CYS A 64 -5.16 3.08 0.88
CA CYS A 64 -4.23 4.02 0.25
C CYS A 64 -4.72 4.54 -1.12
N PRO A 65 -5.12 3.68 -2.07
CA PRO A 65 -5.62 4.17 -3.37
C PRO A 65 -6.91 4.98 -3.23
N LEU A 66 -7.82 4.62 -2.31
CA LEU A 66 -9.01 5.43 -2.01
C LEU A 66 -8.64 6.80 -1.43
N ALA A 67 -7.73 6.84 -0.46
CA ALA A 67 -7.32 8.11 0.16
C ALA A 67 -6.69 9.06 -0.87
N ILE A 68 -5.82 8.55 -1.75
CA ILE A 68 -5.20 9.37 -2.81
C ILE A 68 -6.27 9.87 -3.78
N ALA A 69 -7.20 9.00 -4.20
CA ALA A 69 -8.29 9.40 -5.09
C ALA A 69 -9.19 10.50 -4.47
N ILE A 70 -9.51 10.40 -3.17
CA ILE A 70 -10.31 11.41 -2.46
C ILE A 70 -9.56 12.74 -2.36
N ILE A 71 -8.26 12.72 -2.05
CA ILE A 71 -7.45 13.94 -1.95
C ILE A 71 -7.41 14.64 -3.31
N TRP A 72 -7.19 13.90 -4.39
CA TRP A 72 -7.20 14.46 -5.74
C TRP A 72 -8.55 14.99 -6.18
N TYR A 73 -9.63 14.30 -5.82
CA TYR A 73 -10.97 14.80 -6.10
C TYR A 73 -11.25 16.14 -5.40
N ASN A 74 -10.76 16.32 -4.16
CA ASN A 74 -10.90 17.60 -3.44
C ASN A 74 -9.87 18.66 -3.87
N ALA A 75 -8.79 18.27 -4.53
CA ALA A 75 -7.73 19.18 -4.96
C ALA A 75 -7.98 19.80 -6.35
N ILE A 76 -8.94 19.26 -7.12
CA ILE A 76 -9.48 19.83 -8.37
C ILE A 76 -10.52 20.90 -8.02
#